data_AF-A0AA47NUM2-F1
#
_entry.id   AF-A0AA47NUM2-F1
#
_cell.length_a   1.000
_cell.length_b   1.000
_cell.length_c   1.000
_cell.angle_alpha   90.00
_cell.angle_beta   90.00
_cell.angle_gamma   90.00
#
_symmetry.space_group_name_H-M   'P 1'
#
loop_
_entity.id
_entity.type
_entity.pdbx_description
1 polymer ?
#
loop_
_entity_poly.entity_id
_entity_poly.type
_entity_poly.pdbx_seq_one_letter_code
_entity_poly.pdbx_strand_id
1 'polypeptide(L)'
;MTTELRRFRVRVGLLLEDPCQTKANSDNTSTLQPFLVADRPSADIIQRLREKRERDHRDTVKNLHKDLAVLGKDLKERSRSTCEDLLSSLEEMDQRLDSLMDRMECQQLVSLQELNDVWKQVRETVVLKRGRICELDQHLTEYESQRTQQIVVLLRKYCTLLERISFLDPCDVYRLLDTEAMLINNALLANRRSIARLRLHLLEEDLQKESVLRLRWQDRSQTWTTGRVDQEVERIRELVSSESVQNPASVQQAVLEIRTTRQTLSEEQRRLIQHIWYQYCSTGIISLAPPTCTTALVTDWYNQLTALNQKIDCCHDNFVRQLHCSFEQSWQNCLAEVERCKEALCTLELSEEEVKHILNSQILSLIGPCQRQAEDRLAILDRDVDMVARHAGILSRTVRNVLRGAALLWEMHSQAVENREQQLEEQLRLLRHQQEEEIQKKEAHLDVLLDRLRQESSEEALKSSLERVLVYLDDITNSSSVWYSKMEEVLESFPALLVDELHTYSAAVSQYYHVGDVHTLIGTV
;
A
#
# COMPACT_ATOMS: atom_id res chain seq x y z
N MET A 1 4.65 49.04 21.36
CA MET A 1 4.92 49.91 20.20
C MET A 1 4.32 51.30 20.35
N THR A 2 3.00 51.42 20.37
CA THR A 2 2.29 52.69 20.62
C THR A 2 2.59 53.25 22.01
N THR A 3 2.81 52.41 23.03
CA THR A 3 3.05 52.86 24.41
C THR A 3 4.40 53.55 24.61
N GLU A 4 5.47 53.10 23.94
CA GLU A 4 6.81 53.68 24.10
C GLU A 4 7.02 54.93 23.23
N LEU A 5 6.48 54.96 22.00
CA LEU A 5 6.39 56.22 21.23
C LEU A 5 5.50 57.25 21.93
N ARG A 6 4.39 56.83 22.58
CA ARG A 6 3.57 57.71 23.43
C ARG A 6 4.28 58.12 24.73
N ARG A 7 5.13 57.27 25.33
CA ARG A 7 5.99 57.64 26.48
C ARG A 7 7.12 58.57 26.07
N PHE A 8 7.67 58.41 24.88
CA PHE A 8 8.65 59.32 24.28
C PHE A 8 8.01 60.69 24.00
N ARG A 9 6.76 60.72 23.50
CA ARG A 9 5.93 61.92 23.38
C ARG A 9 5.78 62.68 24.71
N VAL A 10 5.68 61.98 25.84
CA VAL A 10 5.64 62.59 27.19
C VAL A 10 7.04 63.06 27.63
N ARG A 11 8.10 62.30 27.37
CA ARG A 11 9.48 62.65 27.77
C ARG A 11 10.11 63.80 26.97
N VAL A 12 9.87 63.86 25.66
CA VAL A 12 10.25 65.01 24.81
C VAL A 12 9.39 66.24 25.19
N GLY A 13 8.20 66.00 25.77
CA GLY A 13 7.35 67.00 26.41
C GLY A 13 8.02 67.77 27.55
N LEU A 14 8.88 67.13 28.34
CA LEU A 14 9.29 67.59 29.68
C LEU A 14 10.73 68.13 29.80
N LEU A 15 11.52 68.21 28.73
CA LEU A 15 12.93 68.64 28.80
C LEU A 15 13.17 70.10 28.41
N LEU A 16 12.12 70.92 28.46
CA LEU A 16 12.15 72.39 28.45
C LEU A 16 11.06 72.94 29.40
N GLU A 17 10.98 72.40 30.62
CA GLU A 17 10.36 73.17 31.71
C GLU A 17 11.45 74.03 32.37
N ASP A 18 11.13 75.31 32.51
CA ASP A 18 11.95 76.38 33.09
C ASP A 18 12.73 75.91 34.33
N PRO A 19 14.07 76.04 34.36
CA PRO A 19 14.83 75.97 35.62
C PRO A 19 14.53 77.17 36.55
N CYS A 20 13.75 78.16 36.10
CA CYS A 20 13.52 79.41 36.80
C CYS A 20 12.24 79.46 37.65
N GLN A 21 11.45 78.39 37.73
CA GLN A 21 10.30 78.31 38.64
C GLN A 21 10.50 77.26 39.74
N THR A 22 11.55 77.40 40.55
CA THR A 22 11.59 76.80 41.90
C THR A 22 12.62 77.53 42.75
N LYS A 23 12.27 78.74 43.21
CA LYS A 23 12.83 79.36 44.42
C LYS A 23 11.93 80.54 44.82
N ALA A 24 10.78 80.21 45.39
CA ALA A 24 10.12 81.07 46.36
C ALA A 24 10.24 80.37 47.72
N ASN A 25 10.49 81.17 48.76
CA ASN A 25 10.73 80.81 50.15
C ASN A 25 12.18 80.44 50.52
N SER A 26 12.96 81.50 50.77
CA SER A 26 13.68 81.58 52.04
C SER A 26 13.87 83.05 52.40
N ASP A 27 12.96 83.56 53.24
CA ASP A 27 13.26 84.69 54.10
C ASP A 27 14.54 84.36 54.90
N ASN A 28 15.49 85.29 54.88
CA ASN A 28 16.18 85.70 56.10
C ASN A 28 16.89 87.02 55.86
N THR A 29 16.39 88.00 56.59
CA THR A 29 16.91 89.34 56.80
C THR A 29 18.31 89.29 57.42
N SER A 30 19.23 90.10 56.91
CA SER A 30 20.32 90.67 57.72
C SER A 30 20.72 92.01 57.14
N THR A 31 20.09 93.02 57.71
CA THR A 31 20.43 94.42 57.76
C THR A 31 21.94 94.67 57.86
N LEU A 32 22.49 95.57 57.04
CA LEU A 32 23.57 96.46 57.45
C LEU A 32 23.41 97.80 56.70
N GLN A 33 23.32 98.85 57.51
CA GLN A 33 22.88 100.21 57.21
C GLN A 33 24.02 101.10 56.63
N PRO A 34 23.69 102.31 56.16
CA PRO A 34 24.42 103.05 55.13
C PRO A 34 25.52 103.94 55.70
N PHE A 35 26.56 104.21 54.90
CA PHE A 35 27.52 105.27 55.19
C PHE A 35 27.59 106.29 54.04
N LEU A 36 26.98 107.44 54.34
CA LEU A 36 27.37 108.81 54.00
C LEU A 36 28.00 109.07 52.62
N VAL A 37 27.16 109.61 51.75
CA VAL A 37 27.48 110.36 50.55
C VAL A 37 28.39 111.55 50.89
N ALA A 38 29.55 111.62 50.25
CA ALA A 38 30.26 112.87 50.02
C ALA A 38 29.83 113.40 48.64
N ASP A 39 29.29 114.62 48.65
CA ASP A 39 28.71 115.31 47.51
C ASP A 39 29.75 115.52 46.39
N ARG A 40 29.62 114.74 45.32
CA ARG A 40 30.27 114.99 44.02
C ARG A 40 29.23 114.75 42.92
N PRO A 41 29.01 115.68 41.97
CA PRO A 41 28.03 115.55 40.90
C PRO A 41 28.33 114.45 39.87
N SER A 42 29.33 113.59 40.10
CA SER A 42 29.69 112.42 39.29
C SER A 42 29.08 111.10 39.79
N ALA A 43 28.54 111.05 41.03
CA ALA A 43 28.01 109.81 41.62
C ALA A 43 26.67 109.37 41.01
N ASP A 44 25.79 110.33 40.68
CA ASP A 44 24.47 110.07 40.09
C ASP A 44 24.56 109.50 38.65
N ILE A 45 25.59 109.89 37.90
CA ILE A 45 25.82 109.39 36.53
C ILE A 45 26.38 107.96 36.54
N ILE A 46 27.33 107.66 37.44
CA ILE A 46 27.97 106.33 37.54
C ILE A 46 26.95 105.29 38.03
N GLN A 47 26.12 105.65 39.01
CA GLN A 47 25.08 104.76 39.52
C GLN A 47 24.00 104.49 38.46
N ARG A 48 23.52 105.51 37.76
CA ARG A 48 22.58 105.34 36.62
C ARG A 48 23.18 104.51 35.49
N LEU A 49 24.47 104.64 35.18
CA LEU A 49 25.15 103.82 34.18
C LEU A 49 25.30 102.36 34.61
N ARG A 50 25.57 102.11 35.90
CA ARG A 50 25.65 100.76 36.46
C ARG A 50 24.28 100.07 36.44
N GLU A 51 23.23 100.76 36.89
CA GLU A 51 21.85 100.27 36.87
C GLU A 51 21.36 100.03 35.43
N LYS A 52 21.77 100.89 34.48
CA LYS A 52 21.50 100.69 33.05
C LYS A 52 22.21 99.43 32.52
N ARG A 53 23.51 99.28 32.78
CA ARG A 53 24.29 98.09 32.35
C ARG A 53 23.78 96.80 32.99
N GLU A 54 23.34 96.85 34.24
CA GLU A 54 22.72 95.72 34.94
C GLU A 54 21.38 95.33 34.31
N ARG A 55 20.55 96.31 33.96
CA ARG A 55 19.30 96.09 33.25
C ARG A 55 19.55 95.51 31.86
N ASP A 56 20.45 96.12 31.08
CA ASP A 56 20.84 95.66 29.75
C ASP A 56 21.42 94.23 29.80
N HIS A 57 22.22 93.90 30.81
CA HIS A 57 22.76 92.55 31.05
C HIS A 57 21.64 91.54 31.33
N ARG A 58 20.75 91.84 32.29
CA ARG A 58 19.60 90.97 32.60
C ARG A 58 18.68 90.77 31.40
N ASP A 59 18.42 91.82 30.65
CA ASP A 59 17.57 91.74 29.46
C ASP A 59 18.24 90.93 28.35
N THR A 60 19.57 91.02 28.21
CA THR A 60 20.33 90.20 27.27
C THR A 60 20.35 88.72 27.66
N VAL A 61 20.50 88.40 28.95
CA VAL A 61 20.37 87.01 29.44
C VAL A 61 18.95 86.49 29.23
N LYS A 62 17.91 87.28 29.54
CA LYS A 62 16.53 86.91 29.23
C LYS A 62 16.30 86.67 27.73
N ASN A 63 16.93 87.45 26.87
CA ASN A 63 16.85 87.26 25.42
C ASN A 63 17.57 85.98 24.96
N LEU A 64 18.71 85.62 25.57
CA LEU A 64 19.34 84.32 25.35
C LEU A 64 18.39 83.17 25.70
N HIS A 65 17.75 83.21 26.88
CA HIS A 65 16.80 82.17 27.28
C HIS A 65 15.58 82.10 26.36
N LYS A 66 15.07 83.25 25.89
CA LYS A 66 13.98 83.29 24.89
C LYS A 66 14.39 82.69 23.56
N ASP A 67 15.56 83.04 23.03
CA ASP A 67 16.05 82.51 21.76
C ASP A 67 16.28 80.99 21.86
N LEU A 68 16.82 80.50 22.98
CA LEU A 68 16.96 79.07 23.26
C LEU A 68 15.61 78.35 23.37
N ALA A 69 14.60 78.98 23.97
CA ALA A 69 13.25 78.43 24.07
C ALA A 69 12.56 78.34 22.70
N VAL A 70 12.70 79.37 21.85
CA VAL A 70 12.18 79.35 20.47
C VAL A 70 12.85 78.24 19.66
N LEU A 71 14.18 78.16 19.71
CA LEU A 71 14.94 77.09 19.06
C LEU A 71 14.48 75.69 19.48
N GLY A 72 14.29 75.52 20.80
CA GLY A 72 13.82 74.28 21.39
C GLY A 72 12.40 73.90 20.95
N LYS A 73 11.51 74.88 20.78
CA LYS A 73 10.13 74.66 20.34
C LYS A 73 10.08 74.17 18.88
N ASP A 74 10.83 74.79 17.98
CA ASP A 74 10.81 74.45 16.56
C ASP A 74 11.31 73.02 16.30
N LEU A 75 12.43 72.63 16.92
CA LEU A 75 12.99 71.29 16.77
C LEU A 75 12.14 70.23 17.47
N LYS A 76 11.49 70.59 18.59
CA LYS A 76 10.51 69.73 19.27
C LYS A 76 9.31 69.44 18.36
N GLU A 77 8.78 70.44 17.68
CA GLU A 77 7.66 70.24 16.76
C GLU A 77 8.03 69.35 15.57
N ARG A 78 9.22 69.55 14.97
CA ARG A 78 9.74 68.67 13.91
C ARG A 78 9.91 67.24 14.39
N SER A 79 10.50 67.05 15.58
CA SER A 79 10.68 65.71 16.16
C SER A 79 9.34 65.04 16.46
N ARG A 80 8.32 65.80 16.87
CA ARG A 80 6.97 65.28 17.11
C ARG A 80 6.32 64.83 15.81
N SER A 81 6.33 65.69 14.79
CA SER A 81 5.77 65.38 13.46
C SER A 81 6.39 64.10 12.91
N THR A 82 7.72 63.98 12.89
CA THR A 82 8.40 62.77 12.37
C THR A 82 8.08 61.53 13.20
N CYS A 83 7.92 61.64 14.51
CA CYS A 83 7.47 60.52 15.35
C CYS A 83 6.02 60.11 15.07
N GLU A 84 5.13 61.06 14.80
CA GLU A 84 3.71 60.81 14.51
C GLU A 84 3.53 60.17 13.12
N ASP A 85 4.23 60.68 12.11
CA ASP A 85 4.24 60.13 10.75
C ASP A 85 4.71 58.66 10.76
N LEU A 86 5.78 58.38 11.50
CA LEU A 86 6.28 57.02 11.65
C LEU A 86 5.27 56.14 12.40
N LEU A 87 4.67 56.63 13.49
CA LEU A 87 3.70 55.85 14.27
C LEU A 87 2.53 55.39 13.39
N SER A 88 1.99 56.28 12.55
CA SER A 88 0.95 55.91 11.59
C SER A 88 1.44 54.88 10.56
N SER A 89 2.66 55.05 10.02
CA SER A 89 3.25 54.08 9.08
C SER A 89 3.48 52.70 9.71
N LEU A 90 3.92 52.65 10.98
CA LEU A 90 4.15 51.40 11.69
C LEU A 90 2.83 50.70 12.06
N GLU A 91 1.78 51.46 12.41
CA GLU A 91 0.43 50.93 12.62
C GLU A 91 -0.16 50.33 11.34
N GLU A 92 0.03 50.97 10.18
CA GLU A 92 -0.39 50.44 8.87
C GLU A 92 0.36 49.14 8.53
N MET A 93 1.67 49.09 8.77
CA MET A 93 2.46 47.88 8.56
C MET A 93 2.08 46.74 9.50
N ASP A 94 1.78 47.05 10.76
CA ASP A 94 1.29 46.05 11.72
C ASP A 94 -0.06 45.48 11.28
N GLN A 95 -1.01 46.32 10.83
CA GLN A 95 -2.29 45.86 10.28
C GLN A 95 -2.10 45.00 9.03
N ARG A 96 -1.14 45.36 8.16
CA ARG A 96 -0.79 44.55 6.99
C ARG A 96 -0.25 43.18 7.41
N LEU A 97 0.65 43.13 8.40
CA LEU A 97 1.18 41.86 8.91
C LEU A 97 0.07 40.99 9.50
N ASP A 98 -0.83 41.56 10.30
CA ASP A 98 -1.98 40.84 10.87
C ASP A 98 -2.87 40.27 9.76
N SER A 99 -3.20 41.07 8.74
CA SER A 99 -3.99 40.60 7.60
C SER A 99 -3.32 39.48 6.79
N LEU A 100 -1.99 39.49 6.68
CA LEU A 100 -1.23 38.42 6.03
C LEU A 100 -1.27 37.13 6.86
N MET A 101 -1.24 37.24 8.19
CA MET A 101 -1.40 36.09 9.08
C MET A 101 -2.81 35.51 9.02
N ASP A 102 -3.85 36.34 9.03
CA ASP A 102 -5.24 35.88 8.89
C ASP A 102 -5.44 35.12 7.57
N ARG A 103 -4.85 35.62 6.48
CA ARG A 103 -4.83 34.92 5.18
C ARG A 103 -4.10 33.57 5.24
N MET A 104 -3.07 33.44 6.08
CA MET A 104 -2.32 32.21 6.28
C MET A 104 -3.11 31.16 7.08
N GLU A 105 -3.88 31.64 8.05
CA GLU A 105 -4.74 30.83 8.91
C GLU A 105 -6.03 30.37 8.19
N CYS A 106 -6.40 31.01 7.06
CA CYS A 106 -7.50 30.58 6.22
C CYS A 106 -7.31 29.13 5.68
N GLN A 107 -8.39 28.35 5.70
CA GLN A 107 -8.41 26.97 5.20
C GLN A 107 -8.26 26.85 3.68
N GLN A 108 -8.32 27.97 2.94
CA GLN A 108 -8.35 28.01 1.48
C GLN A 108 -6.97 28.01 0.80
N LEU A 109 -5.85 27.99 1.54
CA LEU A 109 -4.53 27.87 0.92
C LEU A 109 -4.36 26.46 0.35
N VAL A 110 -4.39 26.35 -0.98
CA VAL A 110 -4.42 25.04 -1.67
C VAL A 110 -3.01 24.54 -1.94
N SER A 111 -2.02 25.43 -2.10
CA SER A 111 -0.64 25.05 -2.43
C SER A 111 0.42 25.54 -1.43
N LEU A 112 1.50 24.76 -1.29
CA LEU A 112 2.70 25.16 -0.52
C LEU A 112 3.31 26.46 -1.06
N GLN A 113 3.22 26.66 -2.38
CA GLN A 113 3.71 27.86 -3.05
C GLN A 113 2.97 29.11 -2.57
N GLU A 114 1.63 29.06 -2.47
CA GLU A 114 0.83 30.17 -1.94
C GLU A 114 1.21 30.49 -0.49
N LEU A 115 1.46 29.46 0.34
CA LEU A 115 1.91 29.63 1.72
C LEU A 115 3.30 30.31 1.78
N ASN A 116 4.23 29.88 0.92
CA ASN A 116 5.57 30.45 0.81
C ASN A 116 5.55 31.89 0.28
N ASP A 117 4.62 32.21 -0.63
CA ASP A 117 4.45 33.56 -1.18
C ASP A 117 3.89 34.53 -0.13
N VAL A 118 2.96 34.09 0.72
CA VAL A 118 2.48 34.88 1.86
C VAL A 118 3.63 35.14 2.84
N TRP A 119 4.45 34.13 3.15
CA TRP A 119 5.60 34.31 4.04
C TRP A 119 6.66 35.24 3.45
N LYS A 120 6.87 35.21 2.12
CA LYS A 120 7.74 36.17 1.44
C LYS A 120 7.26 37.61 1.64
N GLN A 121 5.96 37.86 1.51
CA GLN A 121 5.36 39.19 1.76
C GLN A 121 5.51 39.63 3.22
N VAL A 122 5.38 38.71 4.18
CA VAL A 122 5.63 38.98 5.60
C VAL A 122 7.08 39.43 5.80
N ARG A 123 8.06 38.69 5.26
CA ARG A 123 9.48 39.06 5.35
C ARG A 123 9.77 40.42 4.74
N GLU A 124 9.25 40.70 3.55
CA GLU A 124 9.40 42.00 2.89
C GLU A 124 8.83 43.14 3.74
N THR A 125 7.67 42.94 4.35
CA THR A 125 7.02 43.94 5.22
C THR A 125 7.84 44.19 6.49
N VAL A 126 8.39 43.15 7.13
CA VAL A 126 9.28 43.28 8.30
C VAL A 126 10.57 44.02 7.94
N VAL A 127 11.16 43.75 6.76
CA VAL A 127 12.35 44.47 6.29
C VAL A 127 12.07 45.96 6.08
N LEU A 128 10.94 46.28 5.44
CA LEU A 128 10.53 47.68 5.25
C LEU A 128 10.29 48.39 6.59
N LYS A 129 9.67 47.70 7.55
CA LYS A 129 9.43 48.20 8.91
C LYS A 129 10.75 48.55 9.63
N ARG A 130 11.76 47.68 9.55
CA ARG A 130 13.11 47.96 10.07
C ARG A 130 13.78 49.14 9.38
N GLY A 131 13.61 49.27 8.06
CA GLY A 131 14.08 50.42 7.30
C GLY A 131 13.53 51.73 7.85
N ARG A 132 12.22 51.81 8.08
CA ARG A 132 11.55 52.98 8.67
C ARG A 132 12.02 53.32 10.08
N ILE A 133 12.28 52.32 10.92
CA ILE A 133 12.86 52.54 12.27
C ILE A 133 14.27 53.15 12.16
N CYS A 134 15.07 52.72 11.19
CA CYS A 134 16.41 53.27 10.96
C CYS A 134 16.36 54.71 10.42
N GLU A 135 15.42 55.02 9.53
CA GLU A 135 15.19 56.38 9.02
C GLU A 135 14.83 57.36 10.16
N LEU A 136 13.98 56.95 11.11
CA LEU A 136 13.64 57.76 12.28
C LEU A 136 14.89 58.07 13.12
N ASP A 137 15.71 57.06 13.41
CA ASP A 137 16.94 57.22 14.21
C ASP A 137 17.87 58.25 13.56
N GLN A 138 18.00 58.20 12.24
CA GLN A 138 18.78 59.16 11.46
C GLN A 138 18.20 60.58 11.59
N HIS A 139 16.90 60.76 11.35
CA HIS A 139 16.26 62.07 11.44
C HIS A 139 16.34 62.68 12.85
N LEU A 140 16.07 61.91 13.90
CA LEU A 140 16.16 62.40 15.27
C LEU A 140 17.59 62.76 15.68
N THR A 141 18.57 61.97 15.23
CA THR A 141 19.99 62.25 15.47
C THR A 141 20.44 63.51 14.72
N GLU A 142 19.93 63.72 13.50
CA GLU A 142 20.20 64.91 12.71
C GLU A 142 19.58 66.16 13.35
N TYR A 143 18.33 66.09 13.84
CA TYR A 143 17.70 67.20 14.57
C TYR A 143 18.49 67.60 15.82
N GLU A 144 18.98 66.65 16.61
CA GLU A 144 19.83 66.94 17.78
C GLU A 144 21.21 67.47 17.38
N SER A 145 21.75 67.05 16.23
CA SER A 145 23.00 67.59 15.69
C SER A 145 22.84 69.03 15.24
N GLN A 146 21.76 69.35 14.52
CA GLN A 146 21.38 70.71 14.13
C GLN A 146 21.15 71.60 15.36
N ARG A 147 20.44 71.09 16.38
CA ARG A 147 20.25 71.77 17.67
C ARG A 147 21.58 72.18 18.29
N THR A 148 22.51 71.24 18.36
CA THR A 148 23.84 71.45 18.94
C THR A 148 24.57 72.58 18.21
N GLN A 149 24.56 72.58 16.88
CA GLN A 149 25.21 73.61 16.06
C GLN A 149 24.59 75.00 16.26
N GLN A 150 23.26 75.09 16.26
CA GLN A 150 22.55 76.37 16.44
C GLN A 150 22.76 76.96 17.84
N ILE A 151 22.79 76.13 18.88
CA ILE A 151 23.08 76.58 20.25
C ILE A 151 24.50 77.14 20.36
N VAL A 152 25.49 76.49 19.74
CA VAL A 152 26.88 76.99 19.74
C VAL A 152 26.96 78.39 19.13
N VAL A 153 26.23 78.65 18.03
CA VAL A 153 26.15 79.98 17.41
C VAL A 153 25.47 80.99 18.33
N LEU A 154 24.37 80.63 18.98
CA LEU A 154 23.67 81.50 19.94
C LEU A 154 24.54 81.86 21.14
N LEU A 155 25.19 80.87 21.77
CA LEU A 155 26.07 81.12 22.92
C LEU A 155 27.22 82.07 22.55
N ARG A 156 27.83 81.91 21.37
CA ARG A 156 28.86 82.84 20.86
C ARG A 156 28.33 84.26 20.66
N LYS A 157 27.14 84.40 20.03
CA LYS A 157 26.48 85.71 19.84
C LYS A 157 26.26 86.40 21.19
N TYR A 158 25.68 85.70 22.15
CA TYR A 158 25.37 86.27 23.46
C TYR A 158 26.62 86.52 24.32
N CYS A 159 27.69 85.73 24.17
CA CYS A 159 29.00 86.03 24.75
C CYS A 159 29.50 87.42 24.33
N THR A 160 29.54 87.70 23.03
CA THR A 160 30.00 88.99 22.52
C THR A 160 29.11 90.16 22.96
N LEU A 161 27.79 89.94 23.09
CA LEU A 161 26.86 90.97 23.56
C LEU A 161 27.04 91.26 25.05
N LEU A 162 27.21 90.23 25.88
CA LEU A 162 27.39 90.37 27.33
C LEU A 162 28.74 91.01 27.67
N GLU A 163 29.80 90.66 26.94
CA GLU A 163 31.12 91.33 27.02
C GLU A 163 30.99 92.83 26.68
N ARG A 164 30.24 93.18 25.63
CA ARG A 164 30.05 94.58 25.19
C ARG A 164 29.30 95.43 26.20
N ILE A 165 28.38 94.84 26.97
CA ILE A 165 27.63 95.56 28.01
C ILE A 165 28.55 95.94 29.18
N SER A 166 29.65 95.20 29.41
CA SER A 166 30.68 95.49 30.43
C SER A 166 30.09 95.72 31.83
N PHE A 167 29.05 94.96 32.18
CA PHE A 167 28.45 94.94 33.52
C PHE A 167 29.21 94.02 34.47
N LEU A 168 29.61 92.84 33.99
CA LEU A 168 30.43 91.85 34.67
C LEU A 168 31.86 91.86 34.12
N ASP A 169 32.81 91.36 34.89
CA ASP A 169 34.16 91.06 34.40
C ASP A 169 34.08 89.92 33.34
N PRO A 170 34.93 89.91 32.30
CA PRO A 170 34.96 88.83 31.31
C PRO A 170 35.01 87.44 31.93
N CYS A 171 35.73 87.24 33.04
CA CYS A 171 35.80 85.94 33.71
C CYS A 171 34.42 85.50 34.24
N ASP A 172 33.62 86.42 34.76
CA ASP A 172 32.28 86.14 35.29
C ASP A 172 31.25 85.90 34.17
N VAL A 173 31.42 86.56 33.01
CA VAL A 173 30.63 86.27 31.81
C VAL A 173 30.89 84.85 31.30
N TYR A 174 32.16 84.43 31.24
CA TYR A 174 32.49 83.05 30.86
C TYR A 174 31.95 82.02 31.84
N ARG A 175 32.06 82.26 33.16
CA ARG A 175 31.48 81.34 34.17
C ARG A 175 29.96 81.19 34.04
N LEU A 176 29.25 82.28 33.73
CA LEU A 176 27.81 82.24 33.49
C LEU A 176 27.49 81.38 32.26
N LEU A 177 28.18 81.60 31.15
CA LEU A 177 27.95 80.86 29.90
C LEU A 177 28.38 79.39 30.01
N ASP A 178 29.43 79.08 30.75
CA ASP A 178 29.85 77.71 31.02
C ASP A 178 28.78 76.96 31.84
N THR A 179 28.17 77.64 32.81
CA THR A 179 27.07 77.07 33.61
C THR A 179 25.85 76.77 32.72
N GLU A 180 25.47 77.70 31.84
CA GLU A 180 24.39 77.52 30.87
C GLU A 180 24.72 76.39 29.86
N ALA A 181 25.94 76.37 29.34
CA ALA A 181 26.41 75.34 28.41
C ALA A 181 26.40 73.94 29.06
N MET A 182 26.76 73.83 30.34
CA MET A 182 26.70 72.58 31.08
C MET A 182 25.25 72.07 31.21
N LEU A 183 24.30 72.94 31.56
CA LEU A 183 22.88 72.59 31.66
C LEU A 183 22.33 72.11 30.30
N ILE A 184 22.66 72.82 29.22
CA ILE A 184 22.28 72.45 27.87
C ILE A 184 22.89 71.11 27.46
N ASN A 185 24.19 70.90 27.71
CA ASN A 185 24.88 69.66 27.35
C ASN A 185 24.26 68.45 28.06
N ASN A 186 23.89 68.60 29.34
CA ASN A 186 23.18 67.56 30.07
C ASN A 186 21.83 67.22 29.41
N ALA A 187 21.08 68.23 28.95
CA ALA A 187 19.83 68.01 28.22
C ALA A 187 20.04 67.31 26.86
N LEU A 188 21.04 67.75 26.08
CA LEU A 188 21.37 67.12 24.78
C LEU A 188 21.81 65.65 24.96
N LEU A 189 22.60 65.35 25.98
CA LEU A 189 23.00 63.97 26.30
C LEU A 189 21.80 63.12 26.73
N ALA A 190 20.89 63.67 27.53
CA ALA A 190 19.65 62.99 27.90
C ALA A 190 18.79 62.67 26.67
N ASN A 191 18.69 63.60 25.72
CA ASN A 191 17.97 63.41 24.46
C ASN A 191 18.63 62.35 23.56
N ARG A 192 19.95 62.38 23.37
CA ARG A 192 20.65 61.34 22.59
C ARG A 192 20.46 59.95 23.20
N ARG A 193 20.52 59.84 24.54
CA ARG A 193 20.23 58.58 25.25
C ARG A 193 18.79 58.14 25.06
N SER A 194 17.84 59.07 25.05
CA SER A 194 16.44 58.74 24.85
C SER A 194 16.19 58.24 23.42
N ILE A 195 16.76 58.88 22.40
CA ILE A 195 16.69 58.44 20.98
C ILE A 195 17.24 57.01 20.84
N ALA A 196 18.44 56.74 21.38
CA ALA A 196 19.03 55.41 21.32
C ALA A 196 18.17 54.35 22.02
N ARG A 197 17.58 54.68 23.18
CA ARG A 197 16.65 53.79 23.89
C ARG A 197 15.39 53.52 23.08
N LEU A 198 14.83 54.55 22.44
CA LEU A 198 13.65 54.41 21.58
C LEU A 198 13.92 53.43 20.43
N ARG A 199 15.04 53.59 19.73
CA ARG A 199 15.44 52.67 18.66
C ARG A 199 15.57 51.24 19.17
N LEU A 200 16.25 51.04 20.30
CA LEU A 200 16.42 49.70 20.87
C LEU A 200 15.06 49.04 21.17
N HIS A 201 14.14 49.76 21.82
CA HIS A 201 12.81 49.22 22.13
C HIS A 201 12.01 48.91 20.86
N LEU A 202 12.07 49.78 19.84
CA LEU A 202 11.37 49.54 18.57
C LEU A 202 11.91 48.31 17.85
N LEU A 203 13.23 48.10 17.83
CA LEU A 203 13.85 46.92 17.23
C LEU A 203 13.57 45.65 18.04
N GLU A 204 13.56 45.74 19.37
CA GLU A 204 13.24 44.60 20.24
C GLU A 204 11.79 44.14 20.05
N GLU A 205 10.84 45.06 20.05
CA GLU A 205 9.43 44.73 19.79
C GLU A 205 9.21 44.17 18.37
N ASP A 206 9.92 44.69 17.36
CA ASP A 206 9.88 44.17 16.00
C ASP A 206 10.42 42.74 15.92
N LEU A 207 11.55 42.45 16.58
CA LEU A 207 12.12 41.10 16.65
C LEU A 207 11.20 40.12 17.38
N GLN A 208 10.59 40.55 18.49
CA GLN A 208 9.60 39.74 19.20
C GLN A 208 8.41 39.41 18.30
N LYS A 209 7.87 40.39 17.58
CA LYS A 209 6.79 40.16 16.61
C LYS A 209 7.22 39.21 15.50
N GLU A 210 8.40 39.41 14.89
CA GLU A 210 8.92 38.50 13.84
C GLU A 210 9.02 37.05 14.35
N SER A 211 9.47 36.85 15.59
CA SER A 211 9.59 35.51 16.18
C SER A 211 8.22 34.81 16.27
N VAL A 212 7.17 35.53 16.69
CA VAL A 212 5.80 35.00 16.78
C VAL A 212 5.26 34.68 15.40
N LEU A 213 5.45 35.58 14.42
CA LEU A 213 5.03 35.36 13.03
C LEU A 213 5.71 34.12 12.43
N ARG A 214 7.00 33.93 12.71
CA ARG A 214 7.77 32.77 12.23
C ARG A 214 7.28 31.47 12.83
N LEU A 215 7.02 31.43 14.14
CA LEU A 215 6.49 30.24 14.81
C LEU A 215 5.11 29.86 14.25
N ARG A 216 4.22 30.84 14.06
CA ARG A 216 2.91 30.60 13.46
C ARG A 216 3.01 30.05 12.03
N TRP A 217 3.91 30.60 11.22
CA TRP A 217 4.14 30.09 9.87
C TRP A 217 4.69 28.66 9.88
N GLN A 218 5.66 28.36 10.75
CA GLN A 218 6.21 27.01 10.89
C GLN A 218 5.15 25.99 11.29
N ASP A 219 4.34 26.30 12.30
CA ASP A 219 3.24 25.46 12.76
C ASP A 219 2.21 25.22 11.66
N ARG A 220 1.84 26.28 10.92
CA ARG A 220 0.90 26.18 9.80
C ARG A 220 1.45 25.35 8.64
N SER A 221 2.72 25.57 8.29
CA SER A 221 3.42 24.80 7.25
C SER A 221 3.53 23.33 7.60
N GLN A 222 3.88 23.02 8.85
CA GLN A 222 3.95 21.64 9.34
C GLN A 222 2.57 20.99 9.34
N THR A 223 1.55 21.66 9.87
CA THR A 223 0.17 21.13 9.90
C THR A 223 -0.36 20.89 8.49
N TRP A 224 -0.09 21.80 7.55
CA TRP A 224 -0.45 21.62 6.14
C TRP A 224 0.27 20.41 5.54
N THR A 225 1.57 20.28 5.77
CA THR A 225 2.39 19.18 5.24
C THR A 225 1.91 17.84 5.78
N THR A 226 1.72 17.71 7.09
CA THR A 226 1.17 16.50 7.74
C THR A 226 -0.21 16.16 7.18
N GLY A 227 -1.11 17.16 7.04
CA GLY A 227 -2.43 16.93 6.47
C GLY A 227 -2.40 16.46 5.01
N ARG A 228 -1.42 16.90 4.21
CA ARG A 228 -1.23 16.41 2.83
C ARG A 228 -0.67 14.99 2.80
N VAL A 229 0.27 14.67 3.69
CA VAL A 229 0.76 13.29 3.88
C VAL A 229 -0.41 12.36 4.24
N ASP A 230 -1.21 12.76 5.23
CA ASP A 230 -2.38 11.98 5.68
C ASP A 230 -3.39 11.78 4.55
N GLN A 231 -3.65 12.79 3.72
CA GLN A 231 -4.52 12.67 2.54
C GLN A 231 -4.00 11.64 1.52
N GLU A 232 -2.71 11.61 1.25
CA GLU A 232 -2.11 10.63 0.33
C GLU A 232 -2.13 9.22 0.93
N VAL A 233 -1.89 9.08 2.25
CA VAL A 233 -1.99 7.79 2.96
C VAL A 233 -3.42 7.28 2.98
N GLU A 234 -4.40 8.14 3.25
CA GLU A 234 -5.83 7.76 3.24
C GLU A 234 -6.30 7.37 1.84
N ARG A 235 -5.83 8.04 0.78
CA ARG A 235 -6.11 7.61 -0.60
C ARG A 235 -5.66 6.18 -0.85
N ILE A 236 -4.45 5.81 -0.40
CA ILE A 236 -3.97 4.43 -0.52
C ILE A 236 -4.78 3.48 0.37
N ARG A 237 -5.14 3.89 1.59
CA ARG A 237 -5.97 3.09 2.48
C ARG A 237 -7.32 2.76 1.85
N GLU A 238 -7.98 3.76 1.26
CA GLU A 238 -9.24 3.60 0.53
C GLU A 238 -9.08 2.66 -0.67
N LEU A 239 -7.98 2.80 -1.42
CA LEU A 239 -7.68 1.92 -2.56
C LEU A 239 -7.47 0.47 -2.12
N VAL A 240 -6.68 0.21 -1.07
CA VAL A 240 -6.44 -1.13 -0.51
C VAL A 240 -7.71 -1.74 0.08
N SER A 241 -8.60 -0.91 0.63
CA SER A 241 -9.89 -1.32 1.17
C SER A 241 -10.96 -1.50 0.09
N SER A 242 -10.70 -1.03 -1.13
CA SER A 242 -11.64 -1.12 -2.23
C SER A 242 -11.81 -2.56 -2.73
N GLU A 243 -13.00 -2.86 -3.25
CA GLU A 243 -13.27 -4.16 -3.87
C GLU A 243 -12.34 -4.45 -5.05
N SER A 244 -11.83 -3.43 -5.74
CA SER A 244 -10.92 -3.60 -6.87
C SER A 244 -9.61 -4.32 -6.52
N VAL A 245 -9.21 -4.25 -5.24
CA VAL A 245 -7.98 -4.84 -4.72
C VAL A 245 -8.28 -6.09 -3.89
N GLN A 246 -9.28 -6.04 -3.01
CA GLN A 246 -9.65 -7.17 -2.16
C GLN A 246 -10.34 -8.30 -2.93
N ASN A 247 -11.16 -7.97 -3.93
CA ASN A 247 -11.91 -8.93 -4.72
C ASN A 247 -12.12 -8.42 -6.15
N PRO A 248 -11.05 -8.41 -6.98
CA PRO A 248 -11.09 -7.83 -8.31
C PRO A 248 -12.23 -8.41 -9.17
N ALA A 249 -12.91 -7.57 -9.94
CA ALA A 249 -13.99 -8.03 -10.83
C ALA A 249 -13.50 -9.09 -11.84
N SER A 250 -12.23 -8.98 -12.26
CA SER A 250 -11.54 -9.97 -13.10
C SER A 250 -11.47 -11.35 -12.41
N VAL A 251 -11.20 -11.40 -11.10
CA VAL A 251 -11.23 -12.62 -10.31
C VAL A 251 -12.63 -13.21 -10.26
N GLN A 252 -13.66 -12.39 -10.01
CA GLN A 252 -15.06 -12.87 -9.97
C GLN A 252 -15.50 -13.47 -11.32
N GLN A 253 -15.15 -12.79 -12.42
CA GLN A 253 -15.47 -13.26 -13.76
C GLN A 253 -14.72 -14.56 -14.10
N ALA A 254 -13.42 -14.64 -13.81
CA ALA A 254 -12.62 -15.85 -14.01
C ALA A 254 -13.18 -17.04 -13.19
N VAL A 255 -13.55 -16.79 -11.93
CA VAL A 255 -14.20 -17.80 -11.08
C VAL A 255 -15.51 -18.29 -11.68
N LEU A 256 -16.34 -17.40 -12.25
CA LEU A 256 -17.61 -17.78 -12.85
C LEU A 256 -17.42 -18.63 -14.12
N GLU A 257 -16.59 -18.16 -15.05
CA GLU A 257 -16.31 -18.84 -16.34
C GLU A 257 -15.69 -20.22 -16.14
N ILE A 258 -14.84 -20.36 -15.14
CA ILE A 258 -14.20 -21.64 -14.85
C ILE A 258 -15.13 -22.53 -14.03
N ARG A 259 -15.98 -21.98 -13.16
CA ARG A 259 -16.99 -22.77 -12.47
C ARG A 259 -17.97 -23.42 -13.44
N THR A 260 -18.39 -22.71 -14.49
CA THR A 260 -19.26 -23.28 -15.54
C THR A 260 -18.52 -24.37 -16.33
N THR A 261 -17.28 -24.11 -16.74
CA THR A 261 -16.44 -25.09 -17.46
C THR A 261 -16.15 -26.34 -16.61
N ARG A 262 -15.88 -26.17 -15.32
CA ARG A 262 -15.69 -27.29 -14.38
C ARG A 262 -16.98 -28.08 -14.19
N GLN A 263 -18.13 -27.39 -14.13
CA GLN A 263 -19.43 -28.06 -14.02
C GLN A 263 -19.70 -28.94 -15.24
N THR A 264 -19.46 -28.45 -16.47
CA THR A 264 -19.66 -29.26 -17.68
C THR A 264 -18.75 -30.47 -17.70
N LEU A 265 -17.46 -30.31 -17.41
CA LEU A 265 -16.50 -31.43 -17.34
C LEU A 265 -16.85 -32.44 -16.24
N SER A 266 -17.32 -31.98 -15.08
CA SER A 266 -17.76 -32.86 -13.99
C SER A 266 -19.02 -33.65 -14.35
N GLU A 267 -19.90 -33.07 -15.17
CA GLU A 267 -21.09 -33.74 -15.67
C GLU A 267 -20.72 -34.78 -16.73
N GLU A 268 -19.76 -34.48 -17.62
CA GLU A 268 -19.19 -35.46 -18.55
C GLU A 268 -18.53 -36.63 -17.82
N GLN A 269 -17.73 -36.35 -16.78
CA GLN A 269 -17.12 -37.38 -15.95
C GLN A 269 -18.18 -38.24 -15.25
N ARG A 270 -19.23 -37.62 -14.70
CA ARG A 270 -20.35 -38.34 -14.08
C ARG A 270 -21.07 -39.21 -15.10
N ARG A 271 -21.32 -38.71 -16.30
CA ARG A 271 -21.93 -39.51 -17.39
C ARG A 271 -21.04 -40.66 -17.81
N LEU A 272 -19.73 -40.48 -17.90
CA LEU A 272 -18.81 -41.58 -18.20
C LEU A 272 -18.81 -42.62 -17.09
N ILE A 273 -18.73 -42.20 -15.82
CA ILE A 273 -18.81 -43.11 -14.67
C ILE A 273 -20.16 -43.82 -14.63
N GLN A 274 -21.25 -43.11 -14.92
CA GLN A 274 -22.59 -43.67 -14.98
C GLN A 274 -22.76 -44.58 -16.19
N HIS A 275 -22.11 -44.31 -17.32
CA HIS A 275 -22.08 -45.19 -18.49
C HIS A 275 -21.30 -46.47 -18.18
N ILE A 276 -20.12 -46.35 -17.57
CA ILE A 276 -19.35 -47.49 -17.06
C ILE A 276 -20.21 -48.28 -16.07
N TRP A 277 -20.87 -47.60 -15.12
CA TRP A 277 -21.75 -48.22 -14.12
C TRP A 277 -23.03 -48.82 -14.73
N TYR A 278 -23.63 -48.21 -15.73
CA TYR A 278 -24.87 -48.67 -16.37
C TYR A 278 -24.57 -49.85 -17.30
N GLN A 279 -23.47 -49.80 -18.05
CA GLN A 279 -22.93 -50.95 -18.77
C GLN A 279 -22.53 -52.07 -17.79
N TYR A 280 -22.25 -51.74 -16.53
CA TYR A 280 -21.95 -52.65 -15.43
C TYR A 280 -23.19 -53.14 -14.63
N CYS A 281 -24.34 -52.44 -14.65
CA CYS A 281 -25.50 -52.74 -13.80
C CYS A 281 -26.86 -52.90 -14.52
N SER A 282 -27.04 -52.39 -15.74
CA SER A 282 -28.37 -52.31 -16.39
C SER A 282 -28.68 -53.37 -17.44
N THR A 283 -27.70 -54.17 -17.90
CA THR A 283 -28.02 -55.45 -18.53
C THR A 283 -28.38 -56.41 -17.40
N GLY A 284 -29.69 -56.55 -17.15
CA GLY A 284 -30.23 -57.20 -15.96
C GLY A 284 -29.60 -58.56 -15.63
N ILE A 285 -29.48 -58.81 -14.32
CA ILE A 285 -29.05 -60.06 -13.68
C ILE A 285 -27.55 -60.34 -13.84
N ILE A 286 -26.80 -60.37 -12.73
CA ILE A 286 -25.63 -61.28 -12.56
C ILE A 286 -24.77 -61.41 -13.83
N SER A 287 -24.24 -60.32 -14.37
CA SER A 287 -23.34 -60.37 -15.53
C SER A 287 -22.11 -59.49 -15.31
N LEU A 288 -21.49 -59.67 -14.14
CA LEU A 288 -20.05 -59.92 -14.12
C LEU A 288 -19.73 -61.31 -14.68
N ALA A 289 -20.76 -62.16 -14.89
CA ALA A 289 -20.71 -63.35 -15.73
C ALA A 289 -20.41 -62.89 -17.16
N PRO A 290 -19.20 -63.11 -17.63
CA PRO A 290 -18.82 -62.64 -18.95
C PRO A 290 -19.46 -63.59 -20.00
N PRO A 291 -19.49 -63.20 -21.29
CA PRO A 291 -18.34 -62.76 -22.09
C PRO A 291 -18.26 -61.26 -22.44
N THR A 292 -19.04 -60.39 -21.81
CA THR A 292 -19.19 -58.97 -22.21
C THR A 292 -18.07 -58.03 -21.73
N CYS A 293 -17.25 -58.42 -20.76
CA CYS A 293 -16.17 -57.59 -20.21
C CYS A 293 -14.79 -58.16 -20.59
N THR A 294 -14.06 -57.43 -21.44
CA THR A 294 -12.72 -57.81 -21.91
C THR A 294 -11.65 -56.87 -21.38
N THR A 295 -10.41 -57.33 -21.32
CA THR A 295 -9.25 -56.53 -20.92
C THR A 295 -9.02 -55.34 -21.86
N ALA A 296 -9.39 -55.47 -23.14
CA ALA A 296 -9.38 -54.38 -24.11
C ALA A 296 -10.39 -53.28 -23.77
N LEU A 297 -11.63 -53.65 -23.43
CA LEU A 297 -12.70 -52.70 -23.08
C LEU A 297 -12.37 -51.92 -21.80
N VAL A 298 -11.83 -52.60 -20.77
CA VAL A 298 -11.39 -51.95 -19.52
C VAL A 298 -10.24 -50.96 -19.78
N THR A 299 -9.36 -51.28 -20.72
CA THR A 299 -8.26 -50.39 -21.11
C THR A 299 -8.79 -49.15 -21.83
N ASP A 300 -9.80 -49.30 -22.69
CA ASP A 300 -10.45 -48.18 -23.36
C ASP A 300 -11.17 -47.25 -22.36
N TRP A 301 -11.96 -47.80 -21.44
CA TRP A 301 -12.59 -47.00 -20.36
C TRP A 301 -11.56 -46.24 -19.53
N TYR A 302 -10.43 -46.88 -19.20
CA TYR A 302 -9.33 -46.21 -18.48
C TYR A 302 -8.72 -45.06 -19.28
N ASN A 303 -8.52 -45.24 -20.59
CA ASN A 303 -7.99 -44.19 -21.46
C ASN A 303 -8.96 -43.01 -21.55
N GLN A 304 -10.26 -43.28 -21.71
CA GLN A 304 -11.30 -42.24 -21.72
C GLN A 304 -11.36 -41.47 -20.39
N LEU A 305 -11.32 -42.18 -19.25
CA LEU A 305 -11.32 -41.57 -17.92
C LEU A 305 -10.05 -40.75 -17.68
N THR A 306 -8.90 -41.25 -18.11
CA THR A 306 -7.61 -40.55 -17.99
C THR A 306 -7.60 -39.27 -18.84
N ALA A 307 -8.12 -39.34 -20.07
CA ALA A 307 -8.25 -38.17 -20.94
C ALA A 307 -9.18 -37.10 -20.35
N LEU A 308 -10.30 -37.51 -19.72
CA LEU A 308 -11.18 -36.57 -19.01
C LEU A 308 -10.50 -35.97 -17.77
N ASN A 309 -9.80 -36.77 -16.97
CA ASN A 309 -9.05 -36.25 -15.82
C ASN A 309 -8.00 -35.24 -16.27
N GLN A 310 -7.27 -35.50 -17.35
CA GLN A 310 -6.31 -34.54 -17.92
C GLN A 310 -6.97 -33.24 -18.37
N LYS A 311 -8.18 -33.28 -18.94
CA LYS A 311 -8.94 -32.07 -19.29
C LYS A 311 -9.35 -31.28 -18.05
N ILE A 312 -9.77 -31.96 -16.98
CA ILE A 312 -10.10 -31.34 -15.69
C ILE A 312 -8.85 -30.70 -15.07
N ASP A 313 -7.72 -31.41 -15.07
CA ASP A 313 -6.44 -30.92 -14.57
C ASP A 313 -5.99 -29.67 -15.36
N CYS A 314 -6.04 -29.71 -16.69
CA CYS A 314 -5.75 -28.54 -17.53
C CYS A 314 -6.69 -27.36 -17.25
N CYS A 315 -7.97 -27.62 -16.97
CA CYS A 315 -8.93 -26.59 -16.59
C CYS A 315 -8.55 -25.95 -15.24
N HIS A 316 -8.13 -26.75 -14.26
CA HIS A 316 -7.66 -26.23 -12.97
C HIS A 316 -6.35 -25.46 -13.10
N ASP A 317 -5.38 -25.93 -13.90
CA ASP A 317 -4.13 -25.19 -14.15
C ASP A 317 -4.39 -23.83 -14.79
N ASN A 318 -5.30 -23.78 -15.77
CA ASN A 318 -5.72 -22.54 -16.40
C ASN A 318 -6.42 -21.61 -15.39
N PHE A 319 -7.18 -22.16 -14.46
CA PHE A 319 -7.84 -21.39 -13.40
C PHE A 319 -6.86 -20.70 -12.49
N VAL A 320 -5.95 -21.46 -11.90
CA VAL A 320 -5.02 -20.89 -10.95
C VAL A 320 -4.12 -19.87 -11.66
N ARG A 321 -3.71 -20.15 -12.91
CA ARG A 321 -2.96 -19.19 -13.72
C ARG A 321 -3.72 -17.89 -13.98
N GLN A 322 -5.01 -17.95 -14.33
CA GLN A 322 -5.83 -16.74 -14.53
C GLN A 322 -6.01 -15.95 -13.22
N LEU A 323 -6.17 -16.64 -12.09
CA LEU A 323 -6.21 -15.99 -10.78
C LEU A 323 -4.88 -15.29 -10.45
N HIS A 324 -3.74 -15.96 -10.63
CA HIS A 324 -2.43 -15.34 -10.46
C HIS A 324 -2.28 -14.10 -11.33
N CYS A 325 -2.59 -14.17 -12.62
CA CYS A 325 -2.51 -13.01 -13.52
C CYS A 325 -3.42 -11.85 -13.11
N SER A 326 -4.64 -12.14 -12.64
CA SER A 326 -5.59 -11.09 -12.24
C SER A 326 -5.17 -10.39 -10.95
N PHE A 327 -4.68 -11.13 -9.95
CA PHE A 327 -4.12 -10.52 -8.73
C PHE A 327 -2.84 -9.74 -9.00
N GLU A 328 -1.94 -10.27 -9.84
CA GLU A 328 -0.72 -9.58 -10.28
C GLU A 328 -1.05 -8.24 -10.94
N GLN A 329 -2.05 -8.19 -11.81
CA GLN A 329 -2.48 -6.96 -12.46
C GLN A 329 -3.06 -5.95 -11.45
N SER A 330 -3.85 -6.40 -10.48
CA SER A 330 -4.33 -5.52 -9.40
C SER A 330 -3.17 -4.97 -8.56
N TRP A 331 -2.15 -5.79 -8.26
CA TRP A 331 -0.98 -5.33 -7.50
C TRP A 331 -0.08 -4.38 -8.29
N GLN A 332 0.08 -4.58 -9.59
CA GLN A 332 0.78 -3.61 -10.45
C GLN A 332 0.08 -2.26 -10.44
N ASN A 333 -1.25 -2.21 -10.46
CA ASN A 333 -2.00 -0.97 -10.33
C ASN A 333 -1.81 -0.32 -8.95
N CYS A 334 -1.81 -1.10 -7.87
CA CYS A 334 -1.50 -0.60 -6.53
C CYS A 334 -0.08 0.00 -6.47
N LEU A 335 0.92 -0.68 -7.02
CA LEU A 335 2.30 -0.20 -7.05
C LEU A 335 2.45 1.09 -7.85
N ALA A 336 1.73 1.23 -8.97
CA ALA A 336 1.70 2.47 -9.73
C ALA A 336 1.14 3.64 -8.90
N GLU A 337 0.09 3.41 -8.13
CA GLU A 337 -0.44 4.43 -7.21
C GLU A 337 0.52 4.73 -6.04
N VAL A 338 1.27 3.75 -5.54
CA VAL A 338 2.32 3.98 -4.54
C VAL A 338 3.42 4.87 -5.09
N GLU A 339 3.88 4.63 -6.32
CA GLU A 339 4.87 5.50 -6.97
C GLU A 339 4.29 6.90 -7.20
N ARG A 340 3.02 7.02 -7.58
CA ARG A 340 2.35 8.33 -7.70
C ARG A 340 2.27 9.06 -6.36
N CYS A 341 1.96 8.37 -5.27
CA CYS A 341 1.98 8.94 -3.92
C CYS A 341 3.39 9.35 -3.51
N LYS A 342 4.42 8.57 -3.83
CA LYS A 342 5.83 8.94 -3.58
C LYS A 342 6.22 10.20 -4.35
N GLU A 343 5.86 10.31 -5.63
CA GLU A 343 6.08 11.53 -6.41
C GLU A 343 5.37 12.73 -5.76
N ALA A 344 4.11 12.57 -5.34
CA ALA A 344 3.37 13.61 -4.62
C ALA A 344 4.04 13.99 -3.28
N LEU A 345 4.54 13.03 -2.50
CA LEU A 345 5.27 13.29 -1.26
C LEU A 345 6.59 14.04 -1.50
N CYS A 346 7.31 13.72 -2.57
CA CYS A 346 8.53 14.44 -2.96
C CYS A 346 8.26 15.91 -3.32
N THR A 347 7.04 16.27 -3.75
CA THR A 347 6.67 17.68 -4.00
C THR A 347 6.46 18.49 -2.73
N LEU A 348 6.36 17.86 -1.56
CA LEU A 348 6.10 18.52 -0.27
C LEU A 348 7.37 19.03 0.44
N GLU A 349 8.51 19.11 -0.25
CA GLU A 349 9.82 19.52 0.31
C GLU A 349 10.29 18.65 1.51
N LEU A 350 9.75 17.43 1.64
CA LEU A 350 10.17 16.44 2.64
C LEU A 350 11.58 15.90 2.33
N SER A 351 12.30 15.48 3.38
CA SER A 351 13.57 14.78 3.19
C SER A 351 13.36 13.39 2.60
N GLU A 352 14.35 12.88 1.86
CA GLU A 352 14.28 11.54 1.27
C GLU A 352 14.11 10.44 2.33
N GLU A 353 14.64 10.65 3.53
CA GLU A 353 14.52 9.75 4.67
C GLU A 353 13.09 9.73 5.25
N GLU A 354 12.44 10.88 5.36
CA GLU A 354 11.05 10.99 5.81
C GLU A 354 10.09 10.32 4.81
N VAL A 355 10.28 10.55 3.50
CA VAL A 355 9.48 9.91 2.46
C VAL A 355 9.63 8.39 2.54
N LYS A 356 10.86 7.88 2.67
CA LYS A 356 11.12 6.44 2.86
C LYS A 356 10.47 5.91 4.13
N HIS A 357 10.53 6.66 5.23
CA HIS A 357 9.88 6.27 6.48
C HIS A 357 8.36 6.17 6.32
N ILE A 358 7.70 7.16 5.71
CA ILE A 358 6.25 7.15 5.46
C ILE A 358 5.87 5.96 4.57
N LEU A 359 6.60 5.75 3.47
CA LEU A 359 6.37 4.62 2.57
C LEU A 359 6.46 3.28 3.30
N ASN A 360 7.51 3.06 4.09
CA ASN A 360 7.74 1.79 4.77
C ASN A 360 6.78 1.56 5.95
N SER A 361 6.56 2.59 6.78
CA SER A 361 5.81 2.45 8.03
C SER A 361 4.30 2.53 7.83
N GLN A 362 3.82 3.31 6.86
CA GLN A 362 2.38 3.57 6.69
C GLN A 362 1.80 2.96 5.40
N ILE A 363 2.51 3.04 4.27
CA ILE A 363 1.95 2.59 2.99
C ILE A 363 2.19 1.08 2.78
N LEU A 364 3.44 0.63 2.86
CA LEU A 364 3.79 -0.78 2.66
C LEU A 364 3.26 -1.68 3.78
N SER A 365 3.08 -1.15 4.98
CA SER A 365 2.45 -1.87 6.09
C SER A 365 0.97 -2.17 5.85
N LEU A 366 0.28 -1.43 4.97
CA LEU A 366 -1.10 -1.70 4.55
C LEU A 366 -1.16 -2.70 3.39
N ILE A 367 -0.29 -2.55 2.40
CA ILE A 367 -0.29 -3.39 1.19
C ILE A 367 0.28 -4.78 1.47
N GLY A 368 1.39 -4.86 2.19
CA GLY A 368 2.13 -6.11 2.40
C GLY A 368 1.32 -7.25 3.05
N PRO A 369 0.48 -7.01 4.08
CA PRO A 369 -0.42 -8.04 4.62
C PRO A 369 -1.50 -8.48 3.62
N CYS A 370 -2.09 -7.55 2.87
CA CYS A 370 -3.13 -7.86 1.89
C CYS A 370 -2.59 -8.73 0.75
N GLN A 371 -1.41 -8.37 0.23
CA GLN A 371 -0.72 -9.16 -0.79
C GLN A 371 -0.40 -10.57 -0.29
N ARG A 372 0.23 -10.70 0.89
CA ARG A 372 0.57 -12.00 1.48
C ARG A 372 -0.67 -12.88 1.69
N GLN A 373 -1.77 -12.30 2.16
CA GLN A 373 -3.01 -13.05 2.33
C GLN A 373 -3.55 -13.61 1.00
N ALA A 374 -3.45 -12.86 -0.09
CA ALA A 374 -3.85 -13.32 -1.41
C ALA A 374 -2.90 -14.42 -1.93
N GLU A 375 -1.59 -14.23 -1.79
CA GLU A 375 -0.57 -15.21 -2.16
C GLU A 375 -0.72 -16.53 -1.39
N ASP A 376 -0.95 -16.47 -0.07
CA ASP A 376 -1.18 -17.65 0.76
C ASP A 376 -2.43 -18.42 0.31
N ARG A 377 -3.51 -17.71 -0.03
CA ARG A 377 -4.74 -18.35 -0.56
C ARG A 377 -4.51 -19.02 -1.91
N LEU A 378 -3.75 -18.38 -2.80
CA LEU A 378 -3.38 -18.96 -4.09
C LEU A 378 -2.49 -20.19 -3.92
N ALA A 379 -1.52 -20.15 -3.00
CA ALA A 379 -0.64 -21.28 -2.71
C ALA A 379 -1.40 -22.50 -2.14
N ILE A 380 -2.41 -22.26 -1.30
CA ILE A 380 -3.30 -23.33 -0.82
C ILE A 380 -4.08 -23.93 -2.00
N LEU A 381 -4.63 -23.09 -2.87
CA LEU A 381 -5.39 -23.54 -4.04
C LEU A 381 -4.54 -24.37 -5.00
N ASP A 382 -3.31 -23.92 -5.33
CA ASP A 382 -2.34 -24.66 -6.13
C ASP A 382 -2.10 -26.06 -5.56
N ARG A 383 -1.84 -26.15 -4.26
CA ARG A 383 -1.61 -27.42 -3.57
C ARG A 383 -2.82 -28.36 -3.60
N ASP A 384 -4.02 -27.81 -3.41
CA ASP A 384 -5.26 -28.59 -3.38
C ASP A 384 -5.60 -29.13 -4.77
N VAL A 385 -5.43 -28.33 -5.83
CA VAL A 385 -5.58 -28.76 -7.23
C VAL A 385 -4.64 -29.93 -7.54
N ASP A 386 -3.36 -29.81 -7.19
CA ASP A 386 -2.36 -30.86 -7.36
C ASP A 386 -2.72 -32.15 -6.59
N MET A 387 -3.28 -32.01 -5.39
CA MET A 387 -3.69 -33.15 -4.57
C MET A 387 -4.89 -33.87 -5.22
N VAL A 388 -5.87 -33.13 -5.74
CA VAL A 388 -7.04 -33.68 -6.43
C VAL A 388 -6.64 -34.43 -7.70
N ALA A 389 -5.77 -33.83 -8.53
CA ALA A 389 -5.26 -34.46 -9.76
C ALA A 389 -4.56 -35.79 -9.46
N ARG A 390 -3.67 -35.81 -8.46
CA ARG A 390 -2.98 -37.02 -8.00
C ARG A 390 -3.96 -38.09 -7.50
N HIS A 391 -4.94 -37.68 -6.70
CA HIS A 391 -5.94 -38.60 -6.17
C HIS A 391 -6.81 -39.22 -7.27
N ALA A 392 -7.26 -38.41 -8.23
CA ALA A 392 -8.01 -38.88 -9.40
C ALA A 392 -7.20 -39.89 -10.23
N GLY A 393 -5.90 -39.63 -10.42
CA GLY A 393 -4.98 -40.55 -11.09
C GLY A 393 -4.81 -41.89 -10.35
N ILE A 394 -4.68 -41.86 -9.02
CA ILE A 394 -4.57 -43.08 -8.19
C ILE A 394 -5.86 -43.89 -8.28
N LEU A 395 -7.02 -43.27 -8.05
CA LEU A 395 -8.32 -43.94 -8.10
C LEU A 395 -8.57 -44.60 -9.47
N SER A 396 -8.30 -43.88 -10.56
CA SER A 396 -8.49 -44.39 -11.93
C SER A 396 -7.61 -45.61 -12.20
N ARG A 397 -6.35 -45.62 -11.71
CA ARG A 397 -5.46 -46.77 -11.83
C ARG A 397 -5.94 -47.97 -11.01
N THR A 398 -6.40 -47.73 -9.78
CA THR A 398 -6.92 -48.78 -8.89
C THR A 398 -8.15 -49.45 -9.52
N VAL A 399 -9.11 -48.66 -10.00
CA VAL A 399 -10.31 -49.17 -10.67
C VAL A 399 -9.95 -50.00 -11.90
N ARG A 400 -9.03 -49.50 -12.75
CA ARG A 400 -8.54 -50.25 -13.92
C ARG A 400 -7.92 -51.58 -13.52
N ASN A 401 -7.05 -51.60 -12.49
CA ASN A 401 -6.37 -52.82 -12.07
C ASN A 401 -7.38 -53.88 -11.61
N VAL A 402 -8.38 -53.47 -10.80
CA VAL A 402 -9.43 -54.37 -10.30
C VAL A 402 -10.27 -54.93 -11.46
N LEU A 403 -10.77 -54.06 -12.34
CA LEU A 403 -11.62 -54.49 -13.46
C LEU A 403 -10.85 -55.34 -14.48
N ARG A 404 -9.58 -55.01 -14.76
CA ARG A 404 -8.76 -55.74 -15.72
C ARG A 404 -8.41 -57.14 -15.21
N GLY A 405 -8.10 -57.29 -13.92
CA GLY A 405 -7.83 -58.62 -13.37
C GLY A 405 -9.07 -59.51 -13.39
N ALA A 406 -10.26 -58.94 -13.13
CA ALA A 406 -11.52 -59.67 -13.25
C ALA A 406 -11.79 -60.13 -14.70
N ALA A 407 -11.60 -59.25 -15.69
CA ALA A 407 -11.76 -59.60 -17.10
C ALA A 407 -10.74 -60.68 -17.54
N LEU A 408 -9.50 -60.60 -17.07
CA LEU A 408 -8.45 -61.56 -17.41
C LEU A 408 -8.78 -62.99 -16.93
N LEU A 409 -9.29 -63.13 -15.69
CA LEU A 409 -9.68 -64.44 -15.15
C LEU A 409 -10.70 -65.15 -16.04
N TRP A 410 -11.63 -64.39 -16.60
CA TRP A 410 -12.60 -64.94 -17.53
C TRP A 410 -12.05 -65.26 -18.90
N GLU A 411 -11.26 -64.36 -19.48
CA GLU A 411 -10.63 -64.61 -20.78
C GLU A 411 -9.81 -65.91 -20.72
N MET A 412 -9.10 -66.15 -19.61
CA MET A 412 -8.39 -67.40 -19.35
C MET A 412 -9.33 -68.61 -19.27
N HIS A 413 -10.44 -68.52 -18.52
CA HIS A 413 -11.41 -69.61 -18.44
C HIS A 413 -12.08 -69.91 -19.79
N SER A 414 -12.49 -68.88 -20.53
CA SER A 414 -13.07 -69.03 -21.87
C SER A 414 -12.11 -69.73 -22.82
N GLN A 415 -10.84 -69.32 -22.82
CA GLN A 415 -9.83 -69.98 -23.63
C GLN A 415 -9.61 -71.44 -23.21
N ALA A 416 -9.63 -71.74 -21.91
CA ALA A 416 -9.49 -73.10 -21.41
C ALA A 416 -10.66 -73.99 -21.85
N VAL A 417 -11.90 -73.51 -21.75
CA VAL A 417 -13.11 -74.21 -22.23
C VAL A 417 -13.05 -74.43 -23.73
N GLU A 418 -12.71 -73.41 -24.51
CA GLU A 418 -12.54 -73.52 -25.97
C GLU A 418 -11.48 -74.58 -26.32
N ASN A 419 -10.36 -74.62 -25.59
CA ASN A 419 -9.33 -75.64 -25.81
C ASN A 419 -9.84 -77.06 -25.49
N ARG A 420 -10.68 -77.23 -24.45
CA ARG A 420 -11.30 -78.53 -24.13
C ARG A 420 -12.30 -78.95 -25.20
N GLU A 421 -13.09 -78.02 -25.72
CA GLU A 421 -14.02 -78.27 -26.85
C GLU A 421 -13.24 -78.70 -28.10
N GLN A 422 -12.17 -77.99 -28.45
CA GLN A 422 -11.31 -78.35 -29.59
C GLN A 422 -10.66 -79.74 -29.41
N GLN A 423 -10.23 -80.10 -28.19
CA GLN A 423 -9.70 -81.43 -27.89
C GLN A 423 -10.76 -82.52 -28.07
N LEU A 424 -11.99 -82.28 -27.61
CA LEU A 424 -13.11 -83.21 -27.81
C LEU A 424 -13.41 -83.39 -29.30
N GLU A 425 -13.50 -82.29 -30.05
CA GLU A 425 -13.73 -82.34 -31.49
C GLU A 425 -12.67 -83.15 -32.22
N GLU A 426 -11.40 -82.98 -31.84
CA GLU A 426 -10.28 -83.74 -32.43
C GLU A 426 -10.35 -85.23 -32.08
N GLN A 427 -10.67 -85.58 -30.82
CA GLN A 427 -10.85 -86.98 -30.41
C GLN A 427 -12.02 -87.65 -31.15
N LEU A 428 -13.15 -86.96 -31.30
CA LEU A 428 -14.30 -87.47 -32.06
C LEU A 428 -13.98 -87.60 -33.55
N ARG A 429 -13.21 -86.66 -34.12
CA ARG A 429 -12.72 -86.73 -35.51
C ARG A 429 -11.82 -87.94 -35.73
N LEU A 430 -10.88 -88.20 -34.81
CA LEU A 430 -10.00 -89.37 -34.87
C LEU A 430 -10.78 -90.69 -34.75
N LEU A 431 -11.73 -90.79 -33.82
CA LEU A 431 -12.58 -91.97 -33.66
C LEU A 431 -13.46 -92.22 -34.90
N ARG A 432 -13.97 -91.15 -35.52
CA ARG A 432 -14.73 -91.26 -36.77
C ARG A 432 -13.86 -91.78 -37.91
N HIS A 433 -12.65 -91.24 -38.05
CA HIS A 433 -11.71 -91.67 -39.09
C HIS A 433 -11.31 -93.15 -38.93
N GLN A 434 -10.99 -93.58 -37.71
CA GLN A 434 -10.69 -95.00 -37.42
C GLN A 434 -11.86 -95.93 -37.76
N GLN A 435 -13.09 -95.50 -37.48
CA GLN A 435 -14.28 -96.28 -37.81
C GLN A 435 -14.52 -96.37 -39.31
N GLU A 436 -14.33 -95.27 -40.05
CA GLU A 436 -14.43 -95.27 -41.51
C GLU A 436 -13.42 -96.24 -42.13
N GLU A 437 -12.17 -96.26 -41.64
CA GLU A 437 -11.14 -97.21 -42.09
C GLU A 437 -11.53 -98.67 -41.79
N GLU A 438 -12.04 -98.95 -40.59
CA GLU A 438 -12.46 -100.31 -40.21
C GLU A 438 -13.70 -100.76 -40.99
N ILE A 439 -14.68 -99.89 -41.20
CA ILE A 439 -15.85 -100.18 -42.05
C ILE A 439 -15.39 -100.53 -43.46
N GLN A 440 -14.49 -99.74 -44.07
CA GLN A 440 -13.97 -100.02 -45.41
C GLN A 440 -13.26 -101.37 -45.49
N LYS A 441 -12.44 -101.73 -44.49
CA LYS A 441 -11.78 -103.05 -44.42
C LYS A 441 -12.81 -104.18 -44.31
N LYS A 442 -13.82 -104.01 -43.46
CA LYS A 442 -14.85 -105.03 -43.24
C LYS A 442 -15.79 -105.19 -44.44
N GLU A 443 -16.16 -104.10 -45.09
CA GLU A 443 -16.95 -104.09 -46.33
C GLU A 443 -16.20 -104.83 -47.45
N ALA A 444 -14.93 -104.50 -47.68
CA ALA A 444 -14.10 -105.20 -48.65
C ALA A 444 -13.97 -106.72 -48.36
N HIS A 445 -13.90 -107.12 -47.09
CA HIS A 445 -13.88 -108.53 -46.71
C HIS A 445 -15.24 -109.23 -46.89
N LEU A 446 -16.34 -108.53 -46.56
CA LEU A 446 -17.69 -109.03 -46.77
C LEU A 446 -17.96 -109.26 -48.26
N ASP A 447 -17.53 -108.35 -49.13
CA ASP A 447 -17.62 -108.52 -50.59
C ASP A 447 -16.94 -109.80 -51.07
N VAL A 448 -15.73 -110.09 -50.55
CA VAL A 448 -15.01 -111.34 -50.85
C VAL A 448 -15.78 -112.58 -50.37
N LEU A 449 -16.40 -112.52 -49.19
CA LEU A 449 -17.21 -113.62 -48.65
C LEU A 449 -18.51 -113.82 -49.46
N LEU A 450 -19.15 -112.74 -49.89
CA LEU A 450 -20.36 -112.77 -50.70
C LEU A 450 -20.09 -113.28 -52.12
N ASP A 451 -18.98 -112.87 -52.73
CA ASP A 451 -18.57 -113.39 -54.04
C ASP A 451 -18.25 -114.88 -53.99
N ARG A 452 -17.64 -115.34 -52.89
CA ARG A 452 -17.43 -116.77 -52.65
C ARG A 452 -18.76 -117.53 -52.53
N LEU A 453 -19.69 -117.00 -51.72
CA LEU A 453 -21.04 -117.56 -51.55
C LEU A 453 -21.78 -117.70 -52.90
N ARG A 454 -21.66 -116.70 -53.79
CA ARG A 454 -22.26 -116.72 -55.14
C ARG A 454 -21.69 -117.81 -56.07
N GLN A 455 -20.47 -118.28 -55.80
CA GLN A 455 -19.73 -119.21 -56.66
C GLN A 455 -19.72 -120.66 -56.14
N GLU A 456 -20.46 -120.97 -55.07
CA GLU A 456 -20.45 -122.31 -54.46
C GLU A 456 -21.12 -123.38 -55.34
N SER A 457 -20.52 -124.58 -55.38
CA SER A 457 -20.91 -125.67 -56.29
C SER A 457 -21.80 -126.75 -55.67
N SER A 458 -22.04 -126.73 -54.36
CA SER A 458 -22.92 -127.69 -53.67
C SER A 458 -23.73 -127.06 -52.54
N GLU A 459 -24.84 -127.69 -52.16
CA GLU A 459 -25.74 -127.19 -51.11
C GLU A 459 -25.06 -127.17 -49.74
N GLU A 460 -24.24 -128.18 -49.42
CA GLU A 460 -23.50 -128.24 -48.15
C GLU A 460 -22.41 -127.16 -48.08
N ALA A 461 -21.71 -126.89 -49.19
CA ALA A 461 -20.71 -125.82 -49.26
C ALA A 461 -21.36 -124.43 -49.19
N LEU A 462 -22.53 -124.25 -49.83
CA LEU A 462 -23.35 -123.05 -49.75
C LEU A 462 -23.85 -122.79 -48.31
N LYS A 463 -24.29 -123.83 -47.59
CA LYS A 463 -24.69 -123.70 -46.18
C LYS A 463 -23.51 -123.27 -45.30
N SER A 464 -22.33 -123.87 -45.48
CA SER A 464 -21.14 -123.52 -44.69
C SER A 464 -20.61 -122.11 -44.96
N SER A 465 -20.67 -121.64 -46.22
CA SER A 465 -20.27 -120.27 -46.59
C SER A 465 -21.31 -119.24 -46.13
N LEU A 466 -22.60 -119.58 -46.17
CA LEU A 466 -23.67 -118.76 -45.60
C LEU A 466 -23.50 -118.59 -44.09
N GLU A 467 -23.22 -119.67 -43.35
CA GLU A 467 -22.93 -119.60 -41.91
C GLU A 467 -21.74 -118.69 -41.62
N ARG A 468 -20.67 -118.75 -42.44
CA ARG A 468 -19.52 -117.84 -42.30
C ARG A 468 -19.87 -116.38 -42.56
N VAL A 469 -20.70 -116.08 -43.56
CA VAL A 469 -21.19 -114.72 -43.83
C VAL A 469 -22.04 -114.22 -42.67
N LEU A 470 -22.94 -115.06 -42.13
CA LEU A 470 -23.77 -114.70 -40.98
C LEU A 470 -22.94 -114.41 -39.73
N VAL A 471 -21.92 -115.23 -39.43
CA VAL A 471 -20.99 -114.97 -38.33
C VAL A 471 -20.19 -113.69 -38.55
N TYR A 472 -19.79 -113.39 -39.78
CA TYR A 472 -19.05 -112.15 -40.09
C TYR A 472 -19.94 -110.90 -40.01
N LEU A 473 -21.22 -111.00 -40.40
CA LEU A 473 -22.20 -109.93 -40.19
C LEU A 473 -22.47 -109.67 -38.70
N ASP A 474 -22.47 -110.72 -37.88
CA ASP A 474 -22.53 -110.58 -36.42
C ASP A 474 -21.28 -109.87 -35.87
N ASP A 475 -20.08 -110.20 -36.37
CA ASP A 475 -18.85 -109.48 -36.03
C ASP A 475 -18.85 -108.00 -36.45
N ILE A 476 -19.42 -107.66 -37.61
CA ILE A 476 -19.63 -106.27 -38.03
C ILE A 476 -20.58 -105.55 -37.07
N THR A 477 -21.67 -106.21 -36.69
CA THR A 477 -22.67 -105.68 -35.74
C THR A 477 -22.03 -105.44 -34.37
N ASN A 478 -21.25 -106.39 -33.87
CA ASN A 478 -20.51 -106.29 -32.62
C ASN A 478 -19.40 -105.21 -32.67
N SER A 479 -18.73 -105.01 -33.80
CA SER A 479 -17.76 -103.90 -33.92
C SER A 479 -18.42 -102.54 -33.95
N SER A 480 -19.62 -102.43 -34.51
CA SER A 480 -20.39 -101.19 -34.49
C SER A 480 -20.78 -100.84 -33.06
N SER A 481 -21.23 -101.81 -32.26
CA SER A 481 -21.55 -101.56 -30.84
C SER A 481 -20.32 -101.16 -30.01
N VAL A 482 -19.15 -101.77 -30.26
CA VAL A 482 -17.88 -101.36 -29.63
C VAL A 482 -17.48 -99.92 -30.00
N TRP A 483 -17.75 -99.48 -31.23
CA TRP A 483 -17.50 -98.09 -31.63
C TRP A 483 -18.43 -97.10 -30.92
N TYR A 484 -19.74 -97.39 -30.88
CA TYR A 484 -20.70 -96.55 -30.15
C TYR A 484 -20.31 -96.43 -28.67
N SER A 485 -19.87 -97.52 -28.04
CA SER A 485 -19.36 -97.51 -26.66
C SER A 485 -18.17 -96.56 -26.48
N LYS A 486 -17.18 -96.58 -27.39
CA LYS A 486 -16.01 -95.67 -27.33
C LYS A 486 -16.39 -94.21 -27.54
N MET A 487 -17.36 -93.93 -28.42
CA MET A 487 -17.86 -92.57 -28.64
C MET A 487 -18.64 -92.05 -27.43
N GLU A 488 -19.46 -92.92 -26.83
CA GLU A 488 -20.20 -92.63 -25.60
C GLU A 488 -19.25 -92.35 -24.43
N GLU A 489 -18.21 -93.17 -24.23
CA GLU A 489 -17.17 -92.93 -23.20
C GLU A 489 -16.51 -91.55 -23.31
N VAL A 490 -16.15 -91.13 -24.54
CA VAL A 490 -15.56 -89.81 -24.77
C VAL A 490 -16.56 -88.69 -24.46
N LEU A 491 -17.82 -88.82 -24.90
CA LEU A 491 -18.87 -87.84 -24.64
C LEU A 491 -19.26 -87.77 -23.16
N GLU A 492 -19.30 -88.89 -22.45
CA GLU A 492 -19.59 -88.96 -21.01
C GLU A 492 -18.49 -88.34 -20.15
N SER A 493 -17.23 -88.38 -20.62
CA SER A 493 -16.11 -87.78 -19.91
C SER A 493 -16.08 -86.24 -19.97
N PHE A 494 -16.65 -85.64 -21.03
CA PHE A 494 -16.53 -84.21 -21.30
C PHE A 494 -17.22 -83.30 -20.26
N PRO A 495 -18.45 -83.59 -19.76
CA PRO A 495 -19.06 -82.83 -18.68
C PRO A 495 -18.20 -82.74 -17.42
N ALA A 496 -17.49 -83.82 -17.05
CA ALA A 496 -16.60 -83.81 -15.89
C ALA A 496 -15.41 -82.84 -16.08
N LEU A 497 -14.82 -82.81 -17.28
CA LEU A 497 -13.74 -81.89 -17.63
C LEU A 497 -14.19 -80.42 -17.59
N LEU A 498 -15.43 -80.13 -18.01
CA LEU A 498 -15.99 -78.77 -17.92
C LEU A 498 -16.25 -78.36 -16.45
N VAL A 499 -16.70 -79.30 -15.62
CA VAL A 499 -16.88 -79.06 -14.18
C VAL A 499 -15.54 -78.76 -13.49
N ASP A 500 -14.47 -79.47 -13.85
CA ASP A 500 -13.12 -79.20 -13.33
C ASP A 500 -12.61 -77.79 -13.72
N GLU A 501 -12.85 -77.36 -14.97
CA GLU A 501 -12.50 -76.01 -15.42
C GLU A 501 -13.35 -74.92 -14.72
N LEU A 502 -14.62 -75.19 -14.44
CA LEU A 502 -15.49 -74.31 -13.66
C LEU A 502 -15.02 -74.18 -12.21
N HIS A 503 -14.61 -75.29 -11.58
CA HIS A 503 -14.03 -75.26 -10.23
C HIS A 503 -12.72 -74.48 -10.19
N THR A 504 -11.86 -74.65 -11.20
CA THR A 504 -10.60 -73.90 -11.33
C THR A 504 -10.85 -72.40 -11.47
N TYR A 505 -11.81 -72.01 -12.30
CA TYR A 505 -12.23 -70.61 -12.45
C TYR A 505 -12.80 -70.04 -11.15
N SER A 506 -13.69 -70.77 -10.48
CA SER A 506 -14.29 -70.36 -9.21
C SER A 506 -13.24 -70.12 -8.12
N ALA A 507 -12.29 -71.04 -7.96
CA ALA A 507 -11.17 -70.89 -7.02
C ALA A 507 -10.31 -69.66 -7.33
N ALA A 508 -10.03 -69.39 -8.62
CA ALA A 508 -9.27 -68.22 -9.04
C ALA A 508 -10.00 -66.90 -8.76
N VAL A 509 -11.33 -66.85 -8.96
CA VAL A 509 -12.18 -65.70 -8.63
C VAL A 509 -12.24 -65.48 -7.11
N SER A 510 -12.45 -66.54 -6.33
CA SER A 510 -12.43 -66.52 -4.85
C SER A 510 -11.10 -65.95 -4.34
N GLN A 511 -9.97 -66.43 -4.87
CA GLN A 511 -8.64 -65.95 -4.51
C GLN A 511 -8.43 -64.47 -4.86
N TYR A 512 -8.88 -64.04 -6.05
CA TYR A 512 -8.72 -62.66 -6.51
C TYR A 512 -9.48 -61.66 -5.63
N TYR A 513 -10.73 -61.96 -5.29
CA TYR A 513 -11.56 -61.11 -4.42
C TYR A 513 -11.37 -61.38 -2.92
N HIS A 514 -10.54 -62.35 -2.55
CA HIS A 514 -10.32 -62.77 -1.16
C HIS A 514 -11.62 -63.19 -0.45
N VAL A 515 -12.50 -63.89 -1.19
CA VAL A 515 -13.77 -64.44 -0.68
C VAL A 515 -13.59 -65.95 -0.46
N GLY A 516 -14.24 -66.52 0.56
CA GLY A 516 -14.18 -67.96 0.82
C GLY A 516 -14.83 -68.76 -0.31
N ASP A 517 -14.29 -69.96 -0.59
CA ASP A 517 -14.76 -70.79 -1.70
C ASP A 517 -16.25 -71.13 -1.59
N VAL A 518 -17.01 -70.75 -2.61
CA VAL A 518 -18.47 -70.93 -2.66
C VAL A 518 -18.85 -72.43 -2.75
N HIS A 519 -17.94 -73.27 -3.26
CA HIS A 519 -18.19 -74.71 -3.44
C HIS A 519 -18.15 -75.54 -2.14
N THR A 520 -17.67 -74.98 -1.03
CA THR A 520 -17.75 -75.66 0.28
C THR A 520 -19.16 -75.73 0.87
N LEU A 521 -20.15 -75.06 0.26
CA LEU A 521 -21.53 -74.97 0.77
C LEU A 521 -22.55 -75.89 0.07
N ILE A 522 -22.19 -76.60 -1.00
CA ILE A 522 -23.11 -77.50 -1.71
C ILE A 522 -23.00 -78.96 -1.21
N GLY A 523 -22.03 -79.27 -0.35
CA GLY A 523 -21.83 -80.60 0.24
C GLY A 523 -22.62 -80.92 1.51
N THR A 524 -23.47 -80.01 2.00
CA THR A 524 -24.33 -80.26 3.17
C THR A 524 -25.76 -79.78 2.91
N VAL A 525 -26.50 -80.53 2.10
CA VAL A 525 -27.97 -80.67 2.20
C VAL A 525 -28.31 -82.13 2.02
#